data_AF-A0AAU4B6R6-F1
#
_entry.id   AF-A0AAU4B6R6-F1
#
_cell.length_a   1.000
_cell.length_b   1.000
_cell.length_c   1.000
_cell.angle_alpha   90.00
_cell.angle_beta   90.00
_cell.angle_gamma   90.00
#
_symmetry.space_group_name_H-M   'P 1'
#
loop_
_entity.id
_entity.type
_entity.pdbx_description
1 polymer ?
#
loop_
_entity_poly.entity_id
_entity_poly.type
_entity_poly.pdbx_seq_one_letter_code
_entity_poly.pdbx_strand_id
1 'polypeptide(L)'
;MDEPLQELRAALKDYAKMAGWRWNSKITARHARDSEYTIRVDLTGRDALALATCIMMAARSMKPTSRNKLPESWPVPILDSYHEDDEWLTTAAVAERIQVSRSTITSWAARGCPKKCPFPAPGRKIHYRNYWQASVVDEWSKRWRSG
;
A
#
# COMPACT_ATOMS: atom_id res chain seq x y z
N MET A 1 21.16 13.01 20.74
CA MET A 1 20.85 14.34 20.16
C MET A 1 19.96 14.12 18.94
N ASP A 2 18.89 13.31 19.11
CA ASP A 2 18.19 12.61 18.01
C ASP A 2 16.67 12.80 18.05
N GLU A 3 16.19 13.57 19.02
CA GLU A 3 14.78 13.83 19.28
C GLU A 3 14.07 14.48 18.06
N PRO A 4 14.63 15.49 17.37
CA PRO A 4 13.99 16.05 16.18
C PRO A 4 13.86 15.06 15.01
N LEU A 5 14.77 14.10 14.88
CA LEU A 5 14.68 13.06 13.85
C LEU A 5 13.56 12.07 14.14
N GLN A 6 13.38 11.70 15.41
CA GLN A 6 12.34 10.75 15.81
C GLN A 6 10.95 11.38 15.67
N GLU A 7 10.80 12.66 16.02
CA GLU A 7 9.55 13.38 15.84
C GLU A 7 9.15 13.51 14.37
N LEU A 8 10.09 13.88 13.49
CA LEU A 8 9.81 13.97 12.05
C LEU A 8 9.45 12.60 11.46
N ARG A 9 10.11 11.53 11.92
CA ARG A 9 9.78 10.15 11.51
C ARG A 9 8.38 9.75 11.95
N ALA A 10 7.98 10.07 13.19
CA ALA A 10 6.65 9.78 13.70
C ALA A 10 5.58 10.57 12.93
N ALA A 11 5.79 11.87 12.72
CA ALA A 11 4.85 12.73 12.00
C ALA A 11 4.60 12.26 10.56
N LEU A 12 5.67 11.88 9.81
CA LEU A 12 5.53 11.36 8.45
C LEU A 12 4.77 10.03 8.39
N LYS A 13 4.98 9.14 9.38
CA LYS A 13 4.23 7.89 9.49
C LYS A 13 2.75 8.14 9.76
N ASP A 14 2.43 9.03 10.69
CA ASP A 14 1.06 9.35 11.06
C ASP A 14 0.32 10.01 9.91
N TYR A 15 0.96 10.94 9.21
CA TYR A 15 0.36 11.56 8.02
C TYR A 15 0.15 10.57 6.88
N ALA A 16 1.12 9.68 6.60
CA ALA A 16 0.95 8.63 5.60
C ALA A 16 -0.28 7.76 5.90
N LYS A 17 -0.45 7.38 7.18
CA LYS A 17 -1.61 6.63 7.66
C LYS A 17 -2.92 7.40 7.47
N MET A 18 -2.96 8.68 7.83
CA MET A 18 -4.18 9.50 7.73
C MET A 18 -4.54 9.89 6.29
N ALA A 19 -3.54 10.15 5.44
CA ALA A 19 -3.74 10.48 4.03
C ALA A 19 -4.03 9.26 3.15
N GLY A 20 -3.79 8.04 3.67
CA GLY A 20 -3.92 6.79 2.91
C GLY A 20 -2.83 6.62 1.84
N TRP A 21 -1.68 7.29 2.01
CA TRP A 21 -0.58 7.28 1.04
C TRP A 21 0.50 6.28 1.46
N ARG A 22 1.03 5.51 0.51
CA ARG A 22 2.14 4.56 0.73
C ARG A 22 3.44 5.12 0.16
N TRP A 23 4.20 5.77 1.01
CA TRP A 23 5.55 6.24 0.72
C TRP A 23 6.52 5.82 1.82
N ASN A 24 7.75 5.52 1.44
CA ASN A 24 8.83 5.14 2.35
C ASN A 24 9.71 6.37 2.60
N SER A 25 9.70 6.89 3.83
CA SER A 25 10.58 7.98 4.23
C SER A 25 11.85 7.44 4.90
N LYS A 26 13.02 7.73 4.32
CA LYS A 26 14.31 7.51 4.97
C LYS A 26 14.81 8.84 5.53
N ILE A 27 14.97 8.90 6.85
CA ILE A 27 15.45 10.08 7.56
C ILE A 27 16.77 9.72 8.21
N THR A 28 17.83 10.46 7.87
CA THR A 28 19.20 10.26 8.37
C THR A 28 19.78 11.59 8.81
N ALA A 29 20.58 11.58 9.89
CA ALA A 29 21.20 12.78 10.45
C ALA A 29 22.37 13.32 9.60
N ARG A 30 22.80 12.56 8.57
CA ARG A 30 23.80 12.94 7.57
C ARG A 30 23.47 12.35 6.20
N HIS A 31 24.08 12.93 5.16
CA HIS A 31 23.87 12.65 3.74
C HIS A 31 23.64 11.16 3.46
N ALA A 32 22.42 10.83 3.05
CA ALA A 32 22.15 9.58 2.35
C ALA A 32 22.70 9.70 0.92
N ARG A 33 23.14 8.57 0.33
CA ARG A 33 23.44 8.54 -1.11
C ARG A 33 22.16 8.87 -1.88
N ASP A 34 22.26 9.79 -2.82
CA ASP A 34 21.17 10.10 -3.74
C ASP A 34 20.84 8.86 -4.55
N SER A 35 19.54 8.59 -4.70
CA SER A 35 19.03 7.66 -5.70
C SER A 35 18.27 8.44 -6.76
N GLU A 36 18.20 7.91 -7.97
CA GLU A 36 17.65 8.57 -9.17
C GLU A 36 16.19 9.05 -9.00
N TYR A 37 15.46 8.55 -7.99
CA TYR A 37 14.05 8.89 -7.74
C TYR A 37 13.77 9.37 -6.31
N THR A 38 14.76 9.93 -5.61
CA THR A 38 14.57 10.51 -4.27
C THR A 38 14.54 12.02 -4.29
N ILE A 39 13.47 12.61 -3.73
CA ILE A 39 13.46 14.03 -3.37
C ILE A 39 14.24 14.17 -2.06
N ARG A 40 15.34 14.91 -2.10
CA ARG A 40 16.15 15.23 -0.93
C ARG A 40 15.76 16.59 -0.38
N VAL A 41 15.54 16.64 0.93
CA VAL A 41 15.28 17.88 1.66
C VAL A 41 16.25 17.91 2.84
N ASP A 42 17.18 18.85 2.79
CA ASP A 42 18.13 19.07 3.88
C ASP A 42 17.50 20.04 4.89
N LEU A 43 17.44 19.63 6.17
CA LEU A 43 16.76 20.37 7.23
C LEU A 43 17.69 20.59 8.42
N THR A 44 17.63 21.77 9.02
CA THR A 44 18.22 21.96 10.35
C THR A 44 17.37 21.26 11.41
N GLY A 45 17.89 21.10 12.64
CA GLY A 45 17.12 20.51 13.74
C GLY A 45 15.83 21.28 14.06
N ARG A 46 15.84 22.62 13.89
CA ARG A 46 14.64 23.46 14.08
C ARG A 46 13.65 23.30 12.92
N ASP A 47 14.13 23.20 11.68
CA ASP A 47 13.27 23.00 10.52
C ASP A 47 12.59 21.63 10.53
N ALA A 48 13.31 20.59 10.98
CA ALA A 48 12.76 19.26 11.15
C ALA A 48 11.59 19.24 12.15
N LEU A 49 11.73 19.94 13.27
CA LEU A 49 10.69 20.07 14.30
C LEU A 49 9.47 20.87 13.77
N ALA A 50 9.71 21.98 13.08
CA ALA A 50 8.66 22.80 12.48
C ALA A 50 7.90 22.01 11.41
N LEU A 51 8.61 21.27 10.56
CA LEU A 51 8.00 20.41 9.54
C LEU A 51 7.18 19.27 10.17
N ALA A 52 7.70 18.61 11.20
CA ALA A 52 6.98 17.58 11.94
C ALA A 52 5.66 18.14 12.50
N THR A 53 5.71 19.32 13.09
CA THR A 53 4.53 20.03 13.64
C THR A 53 3.50 20.32 12.56
N CYS A 54 3.93 20.87 11.41
CA CYS A 54 3.05 21.14 10.27
C CYS A 54 2.37 19.86 9.75
N ILE A 55 3.12 18.76 9.62
CA ILE A 55 2.62 17.47 9.16
C ILE A 55 1.58 16.90 10.13
N MET A 56 1.86 16.96 11.44
CA MET A 56 0.91 16.53 12.47
C MET A 56 -0.38 17.36 12.47
N MET A 57 -0.26 18.68 12.34
CA MET A 57 -1.42 19.58 12.25
C MET A 57 -2.25 19.30 10.99
N ALA A 58 -1.59 19.08 9.85
CA ALA A 58 -2.25 18.71 8.59
C ALA A 58 -3.00 17.38 8.73
N ALA A 59 -2.36 16.37 9.31
CA ALA A 59 -2.98 15.06 9.56
C ALA A 59 -4.25 15.20 10.42
N ARG A 60 -4.18 15.94 11.54
CA ARG A 60 -5.33 16.19 12.42
C ARG A 60 -6.46 16.99 11.76
N SER A 61 -6.14 17.84 10.79
CA SER A 61 -7.13 18.64 10.05
C SER A 61 -7.82 17.86 8.92
N MET A 62 -7.28 16.71 8.50
CA MET A 62 -7.89 15.88 7.48
C MET A 62 -9.14 15.18 8.03
N LYS A 63 -10.32 15.66 7.61
CA LYS A 63 -11.54 14.82 7.64
C LYS A 63 -11.35 13.71 6.61
N PRO A 64 -11.73 12.44 6.87
CA PRO A 64 -11.66 11.38 5.86
C PRO A 64 -12.48 11.83 4.65
N THR A 65 -11.79 12.31 3.61
CA THR A 65 -12.43 13.09 2.55
C THR A 65 -12.89 12.13 1.47
N SER A 66 -14.13 12.30 1.01
CA SER A 66 -14.82 11.50 0.00
C SER A 66 -14.13 11.41 -1.38
N ARG A 67 -12.96 12.02 -1.58
CA ARG A 67 -12.10 11.81 -2.77
C ARG A 67 -11.40 10.45 -2.78
N ASN A 68 -11.45 9.70 -1.68
CA ASN A 68 -11.13 8.28 -1.58
C ASN A 68 -12.37 7.37 -1.65
N LYS A 69 -13.49 7.80 -2.25
CA LYS A 69 -14.55 6.86 -2.65
C LYS A 69 -14.05 6.03 -3.83
N LEU A 70 -13.67 4.78 -3.56
CA LEU A 70 -13.76 3.70 -4.56
C LEU A 70 -15.21 3.72 -5.10
N PRO A 71 -15.42 3.53 -6.43
CA PRO A 71 -16.76 3.56 -7.01
C PRO A 71 -17.68 2.58 -6.26
N GLU A 72 -18.88 3.07 -5.95
CA GLU A 72 -19.89 2.46 -5.07
C GLU A 72 -20.36 1.05 -5.51
N SER A 73 -19.93 0.61 -6.69
CA SER A 73 -20.27 -0.66 -7.32
C SER A 73 -19.15 -1.72 -7.28
N TRP A 74 -18.03 -1.48 -6.59
CA TRP A 74 -16.98 -2.50 -6.48
C TRP A 74 -17.06 -3.27 -5.16
N PRO A 75 -17.08 -4.62 -5.20
CA PRO A 75 -17.05 -5.42 -4.00
C PRO A 75 -15.68 -5.24 -3.34
N VAL A 76 -15.65 -4.45 -2.28
CA VAL A 76 -14.47 -4.32 -1.42
C VAL A 76 -14.34 -5.64 -0.65
N PRO A 77 -13.29 -6.44 -0.83
CA PRO A 77 -13.07 -7.59 0.02
C PRO A 77 -12.82 -7.08 1.44
N ILE A 78 -13.51 -7.67 2.40
CA ILE A 78 -13.51 -7.32 3.82
C ILE A 78 -12.06 -7.18 4.32
N LEU A 79 -11.75 -6.00 4.83
CA LEU A 79 -10.42 -5.49 5.20
C LEU A 79 -9.95 -6.01 6.58
N ASP A 80 -10.11 -7.30 6.88
CA ASP A 80 -9.69 -7.88 8.17
C ASP A 80 -8.48 -8.83 8.07
N SER A 81 -7.90 -9.04 6.88
CA SER A 81 -6.86 -10.05 6.66
C SER A 81 -5.55 -9.51 6.09
N TYR A 82 -5.19 -8.26 6.38
CA TYR A 82 -3.92 -7.70 5.94
C TYR A 82 -2.81 -8.04 6.96
N HIS A 83 -2.04 -9.10 6.68
CA HIS A 83 -0.91 -9.47 7.53
C HIS A 83 0.39 -8.82 7.01
N GLU A 84 1.08 -8.04 7.85
CA GLU A 84 2.33 -7.33 7.46
C GLU A 84 3.43 -8.30 7.01
N ASP A 85 3.43 -9.51 7.55
CA ASP A 85 4.40 -10.59 7.26
C ASP A 85 3.97 -11.53 6.12
N ASP A 86 2.86 -11.25 5.42
CA ASP A 86 2.36 -12.14 4.37
C ASP A 86 3.16 -12.05 3.07
N GLU A 87 3.28 -13.19 2.42
CA GLU A 87 4.01 -13.35 1.16
C GLU A 87 3.30 -12.59 0.03
N TRP A 88 4.08 -11.81 -0.73
CA TRP A 88 3.59 -11.07 -1.89
C TRP A 88 3.84 -11.83 -3.19
N LEU A 89 2.79 -12.36 -3.77
CA LEU A 89 2.82 -13.14 -5.00
C LEU A 89 2.73 -12.25 -6.24
N THR A 90 3.60 -12.51 -7.22
CA THR A 90 3.47 -11.97 -8.58
C THR A 90 2.33 -12.65 -9.33
N THR A 91 1.86 -12.07 -10.44
CA THR A 91 0.90 -12.74 -11.36
C THR A 91 1.29 -14.17 -11.71
N ALA A 92 2.59 -14.43 -11.91
CA ALA A 92 3.12 -15.75 -12.22
C ALA A 92 2.94 -16.74 -11.06
N ALA A 93 3.31 -16.30 -9.84
CA ALA A 93 3.19 -17.12 -8.64
C ALA A 93 1.72 -17.38 -8.27
N VAL A 94 0.84 -16.39 -8.44
CA VAL A 94 -0.61 -16.58 -8.29
C VAL A 94 -1.12 -17.64 -9.27
N ALA A 95 -0.78 -17.51 -10.56
CA ALA A 95 -1.22 -18.43 -11.61
C ALA A 95 -0.82 -19.88 -11.32
N GLU A 96 0.43 -20.10 -10.90
CA GLU A 96 0.92 -21.41 -10.48
C GLU A 96 0.18 -21.93 -9.25
N ARG A 97 0.03 -21.10 -8.21
CA ARG A 97 -0.59 -21.46 -6.94
C ARG A 97 -2.05 -21.90 -7.09
N ILE A 98 -2.82 -21.27 -7.97
CA ILE A 98 -4.23 -21.63 -8.21
C ILE A 98 -4.44 -22.51 -9.45
N GLN A 99 -3.35 -22.91 -10.12
CA GLN A 99 -3.33 -23.77 -11.31
C GLN A 99 -4.14 -23.22 -12.50
N VAL A 100 -3.93 -21.96 -12.85
CA VAL A 100 -4.49 -21.34 -14.06
C VAL A 100 -3.41 -20.64 -14.88
N SER A 101 -3.73 -20.25 -16.11
CA SER A 101 -2.79 -19.51 -16.94
C SER A 101 -2.57 -18.07 -16.43
N ARG A 102 -1.38 -17.50 -16.68
CA ARG A 102 -1.09 -16.09 -16.33
C ARG A 102 -2.00 -15.09 -17.04
N SER A 103 -2.40 -15.40 -18.28
CA SER A 103 -3.35 -14.57 -19.04
C SER A 103 -4.74 -14.61 -18.40
N THR A 104 -5.14 -15.74 -17.82
CA THR A 104 -6.36 -15.87 -17.01
C THR A 104 -6.33 -14.91 -15.82
N ILE A 105 -5.26 -14.90 -15.02
CA ILE A 105 -5.14 -13.98 -13.87
C ILE A 105 -5.23 -12.52 -14.32
N THR A 106 -4.51 -12.16 -15.38
CA THR A 106 -4.52 -10.79 -15.91
C THR A 106 -5.91 -10.37 -16.37
N SER A 107 -6.60 -11.26 -17.10
CA SER A 107 -7.97 -11.03 -17.57
C SER A 107 -8.96 -10.90 -16.42
N TRP A 108 -8.86 -11.78 -15.43
CA TRP A 108 -9.71 -11.78 -14.23
C TRP A 108 -9.54 -10.51 -13.40
N ALA A 109 -8.30 -10.12 -13.12
CA ALA A 109 -8.00 -8.90 -12.38
C ALA A 109 -8.47 -7.63 -13.12
N ALA A 110 -8.41 -7.60 -14.46
CA ALA A 110 -8.84 -6.46 -15.26
C ALA A 110 -10.38 -6.37 -15.40
N ARG A 111 -11.07 -7.51 -15.41
CA ARG A 111 -12.50 -7.59 -15.76
C ARG A 111 -13.41 -7.97 -14.59
N GLY A 112 -12.86 -8.17 -13.39
CA GLY A 112 -13.62 -8.63 -12.23
C GLY A 112 -14.23 -10.04 -12.43
N CYS A 113 -13.54 -10.88 -13.20
CA CYS A 113 -13.95 -12.27 -13.43
C CYS A 113 -13.24 -13.19 -12.41
N PRO A 114 -13.75 -14.41 -12.16
CA PRO A 114 -15.05 -14.96 -12.59
C PRO A 114 -16.25 -14.21 -12.00
N LYS A 115 -17.35 -14.04 -12.75
CA LYS A 115 -18.50 -13.21 -12.33
C LYS A 115 -19.15 -13.61 -10.99
N LYS A 116 -19.17 -14.91 -10.67
CA LYS A 116 -19.77 -15.44 -9.43
C LYS A 116 -18.85 -15.35 -8.22
N CYS A 117 -17.53 -15.31 -8.44
CA CYS A 117 -16.54 -15.20 -7.38
C CYS A 117 -15.38 -14.35 -7.92
N PRO A 118 -15.56 -13.01 -8.00
CA PRO A 118 -14.58 -12.13 -8.63
C PRO A 118 -13.19 -12.31 -8.04
N PHE A 119 -12.19 -12.43 -8.91
CA PHE A 119 -10.81 -12.52 -8.47
C PHE A 119 -10.39 -11.24 -7.73
N PRO A 120 -9.65 -11.34 -6.61
CA PRO A 120 -9.27 -10.18 -5.81
C PRO A 120 -8.44 -9.18 -6.63
N ALA A 121 -8.66 -7.90 -6.35
CA ALA A 121 -7.80 -6.83 -6.86
C ALA A 121 -6.39 -6.95 -6.27
N PRO A 122 -5.34 -6.53 -7.01
CA PRO A 122 -3.99 -6.53 -6.48
C PRO A 122 -3.84 -5.55 -5.32
N GLY A 123 -3.24 -6.02 -4.23
CA GLY A 123 -2.98 -5.21 -3.03
C GLY A 123 -1.79 -4.25 -3.18
N ARG A 124 -0.93 -4.47 -4.18
CA ARG A 124 0.21 -3.60 -4.54
C ARG A 124 0.45 -3.61 -6.05
N LYS A 125 1.00 -2.49 -6.53
CA LYS A 125 1.54 -2.36 -7.88
C LYS A 125 2.96 -1.80 -7.81
N ILE A 126 3.96 -2.59 -8.18
CA ILE A 126 5.39 -2.21 -8.14
C ILE A 126 5.94 -2.34 -9.56
N HIS A 127 6.54 -1.27 -10.11
CA HIS A 127 7.03 -1.22 -11.49
C HIS A 127 6.04 -1.81 -12.51
N TYR A 128 4.78 -1.36 -12.44
CA TYR A 128 3.67 -1.81 -13.30
C TYR A 128 3.25 -3.28 -13.16
N ARG A 129 3.86 -4.04 -12.25
CA ARG A 129 3.48 -5.42 -11.94
C ARG A 129 2.50 -5.44 -10.78
N ASN A 130 1.50 -6.32 -10.90
CA ASN A 130 0.49 -6.54 -9.88
C ASN A 130 0.99 -7.59 -8.88
N TYR A 131 0.71 -7.33 -7.60
CA TYR A 131 1.03 -8.24 -6.51
C TYR A 131 -0.18 -8.47 -5.61
N TRP A 132 -0.31 -9.71 -5.15
CA TRP A 132 -1.35 -10.15 -4.24
C TRP A 132 -0.73 -10.77 -3.00
N GLN A 133 -1.41 -10.65 -1.88
CA GLN A 133 -1.07 -11.40 -0.68
C GLN A 133 -1.44 -12.87 -0.86
N ALA A 134 -0.56 -13.77 -0.43
CA ALA A 134 -0.79 -15.21 -0.55
C ALA A 134 -2.06 -15.64 0.19
N SER A 135 -2.28 -15.13 1.41
CA SER A 135 -3.48 -15.44 2.21
C SER A 135 -4.78 -15.06 1.49
N VAL A 136 -4.83 -13.88 0.86
CA VAL A 136 -5.98 -13.38 0.11
C VAL A 136 -6.28 -14.29 -1.09
N VAL A 137 -5.24 -14.72 -1.81
CA VAL A 137 -5.39 -15.64 -2.95
C VAL A 137 -5.88 -17.01 -2.49
N ASP A 138 -5.35 -17.53 -1.38
CA ASP A 138 -5.75 -18.83 -0.83
C ASP A 138 -7.20 -18.83 -0.34
N GLU A 139 -7.62 -17.79 0.38
CA GLU A 139 -9.00 -17.65 0.86
C GLU A 139 -9.99 -17.48 -0.30
N TRP A 140 -9.63 -16.66 -1.29
CA TRP A 140 -10.41 -16.57 -2.52
C TRP A 140 -10.49 -17.92 -3.24
N SER A 141 -9.37 -18.64 -3.37
CA SER A 141 -9.32 -19.92 -4.08
C SER A 141 -10.20 -20.98 -3.42
N LYS A 142 -10.25 -21.02 -2.08
CA LYS A 142 -11.18 -21.86 -1.32
C LYS A 142 -12.63 -21.54 -1.70
N ARG A 143 -13.03 -20.27 -1.62
CA ARG A 143 -14.40 -19.83 -1.98
C ARG A 143 -14.77 -20.15 -3.42
N TRP A 144 -13.83 -19.94 -4.35
CA TRP A 144 -14.05 -20.20 -5.77
C TRP A 144 -14.20 -21.69 -6.08
N ARG A 145 -13.48 -22.58 -5.38
CA ARG A 145 -13.61 -24.04 -5.54
C ARG A 145 -14.81 -24.63 -4.78
N SER A 146 -15.31 -23.94 -3.78
CA SER A 146 -16.49 -24.36 -3.00
C SER A 146 -17.82 -23.95 -3.62
N GLY A 147 -17.82 -23.15 -4.70
CA GLY A 147 -19.03 -22.67 -5.40
C GLY A 147 -19.08 -23.10 -6.86
#